data_AF-A0A949I109-F1
#
_entry.id   AF-A0A949I109-F1
#
_cell.length_a   1.000
_cell.length_b   1.000
_cell.length_c   1.000
_cell.angle_alpha   90.00
_cell.angle_beta   90.00
_cell.angle_gamma   90.00
#
_symmetry.space_group_name_H-M   'P 1'
#
loop_
_entity.id
_entity.type
_entity.pdbx_description
1 polymer ?
#
loop_
_entity_poly.entity_id
_entity_poly.type
_entity_poly.pdbx_seq_one_letter_code
_entity_poly.pdbx_strand_id
1 'polypeptide(L)' 'MKLKPETLEKLRVILKEDFGQEVSDQELHEVAFNLLGYYDTLLQCYCEDNEKAEVPIVQHDYEPERQKA' A
#
# COMPACT_ATOMS: atom_id res chain seq x y z
N MET A 1 -5.46 -5.57 10.33
CA MET A 1 -4.77 -6.73 9.72
C MET A 1 -3.45 -7.00 10.42
N LYS A 2 -2.91 -8.23 10.38
CA LYS A 2 -1.53 -8.52 10.84
C LYS A 2 -0.62 -8.62 9.61
N LEU A 3 0.26 -7.64 9.43
CA LEU A 3 1.30 -7.70 8.40
C LEU A 3 2.34 -8.76 8.76
N LYS A 4 2.88 -9.44 7.75
CA LYS A 4 3.97 -10.39 7.95
C LYS A 4 5.25 -9.61 8.33
N PRO A 5 6.11 -10.13 9.22
CA PRO A 5 7.37 -9.48 9.58
C PRO A 5 8.24 -9.15 8.36
N GLU A 6 8.30 -10.03 7.37
CA GLU A 6 9.04 -9.80 6.11
C GLU A 6 8.53 -8.57 5.34
N THR A 7 7.22 -8.30 5.38
CA THR A 7 6.62 -7.12 4.73
C THR A 7 6.99 -5.84 5.46
N LEU A 8 7.07 -5.88 6.79
CA LEU A 8 7.51 -4.74 7.61
C LEU A 8 8.98 -4.43 7.37
N GLU A 9 9.83 -5.45 7.23
CA GLU A 9 11.24 -5.22 6.90
C GLU A 9 11.43 -4.64 5.50
N LYS A 10 10.64 -5.05 4.51
CA LYS A 10 10.64 -4.39 3.19
C LYS A 10 10.24 -2.92 3.30
N LEU A 11 9.23 -2.60 4.10
CA LEU A 11 8.83 -1.22 4.35
C LEU A 11 9.93 -0.41 5.04
N ARG A 12 10.65 -1.01 6.00
CA ARG A 12 11.80 -0.37 6.65
C ARG A 12 12.90 -0.03 5.65
N VAL A 13 13.21 -0.94 4.73
CA VAL A 13 14.19 -0.72 3.66
C VAL A 13 13.74 0.45 2.77
N ILE A 14 12.48 0.47 2.32
CA ILE A 14 11.92 1.56 1.50
C ILE A 14 12.02 2.91 2.23
N LEU A 15 11.62 2.96 3.50
CA LEU A 15 11.70 4.20 4.30
C LEU A 15 13.14 4.72 4.42
N LYS A 16 14.11 3.81 4.52
CA LYS A 16 15.52 4.18 4.60
C LYS A 16 16.12 4.59 3.25
N GLU A 17 15.86 3.83 2.19
CA GLU A 17 16.50 4.02 0.88
C GLU A 17 15.87 5.19 0.11
N ASP A 18 14.54 5.27 0.08
CA ASP A 18 13.81 6.23 -0.75
C ASP A 18 13.53 7.54 -0.01
N PHE A 19 13.31 7.45 1.31
CA PHE A 19 12.94 8.61 2.15
C PHE A 19 14.04 9.04 3.11
N GLY A 20 15.16 8.30 3.19
CA GLY A 20 16.28 8.61 4.10
C GLY A 20 15.90 8.54 5.58
N GLN A 21 14.79 7.88 5.92
CA GLN A 21 14.21 7.89 7.25
C GLN A 21 14.49 6.57 7.97
N GLU A 22 15.30 6.64 9.03
CA GLU A 22 15.44 5.52 9.96
C GLU A 22 14.29 5.53 10.96
N VAL A 23 13.63 4.39 11.10
CA VAL A 23 12.46 4.23 11.97
C VAL A 23 12.69 3.12 12.98
N SER A 24 12.21 3.31 14.21
CA SER A 24 12.11 2.27 15.23
C SER A 24 11.02 1.25 14.88
N ASP A 25 11.00 0.11 15.58
CA ASP A 25 9.96 -0.92 15.38
C ASP A 25 8.55 -0.37 15.63
N GLN A 26 8.40 0.48 16.64
CA GLN A 26 7.11 1.11 16.94
C GLN A 26 6.68 2.05 15.80
N GLU A 27 7.56 2.94 15.35
CA GLU A 27 7.27 3.86 14.25
C GLU A 27 6.99 3.12 12.95
N LEU A 28 7.72 2.03 12.67
CA LEU A 28 7.46 1.16 11.54
C LEU A 28 6.06 0.57 11.58
N HIS A 29 5.61 0.11 12.75
CA HIS A 29 4.25 -0.40 12.94
C HIS A 29 3.18 0.68 12.75
N GLU A 30 3.42 1.89 13.26
CA GLU A 30 2.51 3.02 13.10
C GLU A 30 2.38 3.44 11.62
N VAL A 31 3.51 3.58 10.91
CA VAL A 31 3.52 3.89 9.48
C VAL A 31 2.79 2.82 8.68
N ALA A 32 3.06 1.54 8.95
CA ALA A 32 2.42 0.45 8.25
C ALA A 32 0.90 0.41 8.49
N PHE A 33 0.46 0.71 9.72
CA PHE A 33 -0.95 0.79 10.06
C PHE A 33 -1.64 1.97 9.36
N ASN A 34 -1.01 3.14 9.38
CA ASN A 34 -1.54 4.35 8.74
C ASN A 34 -1.65 4.18 7.23
N LEU A 35 -0.63 3.58 6.58
CA LEU A 35 -0.66 3.29 5.15
C LEU A 35 -1.82 2.36 4.80
N LEU A 36 -2.01 1.28 5.56
CA LEU A 36 -3.11 0.36 5.33
C LEU A 36 -4.47 1.06 5.49
N GLY A 37 -4.65 1.83 6.55
CA GLY A 37 -5.89 2.58 6.78
C GLY A 37 -6.17 3.63 5.71
N TYR A 38 -5.12 4.25 5.16
CA TYR A 38 -5.24 5.17 4.03
C TYR A 38 -5.73 4.44 2.77
N TYR A 39 -5.15 3.29 2.43
CA TYR A 39 -5.61 2.47 1.30
C TYR A 39 -7.04 1.96 1.49
N ASP A 40 -7.41 1.51 2.70
CA ASP A 40 -8.77 1.08 3.00
C ASP A 40 -9.78 2.24 2.81
N THR A 41 -9.41 3.45 3.24
CA THR A 41 -10.24 4.65 3.06
C THR A 41 -10.38 5.01 1.58
N LEU A 42 -9.28 4.98 0.81
CA LEU A 42 -9.33 5.24 -0.63
C LEU A 42 -10.19 4.21 -1.36
N LEU A 43 -10.07 2.94 -1.00
CA LEU A 43 -10.90 1.87 -1.56
C LEU A 43 -12.37 2.11 -1.24
N GLN A 44 -12.70 2.52 -0.01
CA GLN A 44 -14.06 2.87 0.36
C GLN A 44 -14.59 4.04 -0.48
N CYS A 45 -13.84 5.13 -0.62
CA CYS A 45 -14.25 6.26 -1.47
C CYS A 45 -14.46 5.83 -2.93
N TYR A 46 -13.56 5.02 -3.48
CA TYR A 46 -13.70 4.46 -4.82
C TYR A 46 -14.96 3.61 -4.94
N CYS A 47 -15.25 2.73 -3.97
CA CYS A 47 -16.48 1.95 -3.94
C CYS A 47 -17.72 2.84 -3.87
N GLU A 48 -17.72 3.88 -3.02
CA GLU A 48 -18.85 4.82 -2.91
C GLU A 48 -19.09 5.63 -4.20
N ASP A 49 -18.02 5.97 -4.93
CA ASP A 49 -18.11 6.66 -6.22
C ASP A 49 -18.61 5.71 -7.33
N ASN A 50 -18.20 4.43 -7.31
CA ASN A 50 -18.63 3.44 -8.29
C ASN A 50 -19.99 2.80 -7.98
N GLU A 51 -20.40 2.68 -6.72
CA GLU A 51 -21.77 2.25 -6.36
C GLU A 51 -22.82 3.27 -6.83
N LYS A 52 -22.42 4.54 -7.02
CA LYS A 52 -23.25 5.59 -7.61
C LYS A 52 -23.19 5.63 -9.14
N ALA A 53 -22.30 4.87 -9.77
CA ALA A 53 -22.13 4.81 -11.22
C ALA A 53 -22.32 3.35 -11.70
N GLU A 54 -23.44 3.03 -12.33
CA GLU A 54 -23.66 1.74 -13.00
C GLU A 54 -22.63 1.52 -14.15
N VAL A 55 -21.39 1.14 -13.87
CA VAL A 55 -20.36 0.87 -14.90
C VAL A 55 -19.40 -0.25 -14.42
N PRO A 56 -19.01 -1.21 -15.27
CA PRO A 56 -18.37 -2.45 -14.85
C PRO A 56 -16.94 -2.23 -14.37
N ILE A 57 -16.58 -2.99 -13.33
CA ILE A 57 -15.24 -3.04 -12.76
C ILE A 57 -14.25 -3.48 -13.85
N VAL A 58 -13.44 -2.54 -14.37
CA VAL A 58 -12.27 -2.89 -15.19
C VAL A 58 -11.20 -3.41 -14.24
N GLN A 59 -10.95 -4.72 -14.28
CA GLN A 59 -9.79 -5.30 -13.62
C GLN A 59 -8.54 -4.71 -14.28
N HIS A 60 -7.81 -3.88 -13.55
CA HIS A 60 -6.47 -3.48 -13.98
C HIS A 60 -5.56 -4.70 -13.78
N ASP A 61 -5.32 -5.44 -14.87
CA ASP A 61 -4.26 -6.43 -14.94
C ASP A 61 -2.93 -5.71 -14.73
N TYR A 62 -2.33 -5.88 -13.55
CA TYR A 62 -0.96 -5.49 -13.29
C TYR A 62 -0.05 -6.44 -14.09
N GLU A 63 0.39 -6.03 -15.28
CA GLU A 63 1.55 -6.65 -15.93
C GLU A 63 2.82 -6.04 -15.32
N PRO A 64 3.64 -6.81 -14.58
CA PRO A 64 4.94 -6.32 -14.16
C PRO A 64 5.83 -6.27 -15.40
N GLU A 65 6.12 -5.05 -15.88
CA GLU A 65 7.13 -4.84 -16.91
C GLU A 65 8.46 -5.42 -16.42
N ARG A 66 8.84 -6.58 -16.96
CA ARG A 66 10.19 -7.12 -16.78
C ARG A 66 11.17 -6.12 -17.38
N GLN A 67 11.85 -5.36 -16.51
CA GLN A 67 13.06 -4.64 -16.87
C GLN A 67 14.04 -5.64 -17.51
N LYS A 68 14.25 -5.50 -18.82
CA LYS A 68 15.33 -6.20 -19.52
C LYS A 68 16.63 -5.42 -19.29
N ALA A 69 17.66 -6.18 -18.94
CA ALA A 69 19.06 -5.79 -18.82
C ALA A 69 19.63 -5.19 -20.11
#